data_AF-A0A6F9ZX53-F1
#
_entry.id   AF-A0A6F9ZX53-F1
#
_cell.length_a   1.000
_cell.length_b   1.000
_cell.length_c   1.000
_cell.angle_alpha   90.00
_cell.angle_beta   90.00
_cell.angle_gamma   90.00
#
_symmetry.space_group_name_H-M   'P 1'
#
loop_
_entity.id
_entity.type
_entity.pdbx_description
1 polymer ?
#
loop_
_entity_poly.entity_id
_entity_poly.type
_entity_poly.pdbx_seq_one_letter_code
_entity_poly.pdbx_strand_id
1 'polypeptide(L)'
;NNGDGIWLSLSDNNSIVYNNISNNYLNGIEIASSNNNIIMHNNIYSNDCEGIYLWSSSNSIITFNNISSNGGTGIWLYSSNGTVITYNSISNNFCGIYIEYSYHNSIEKNNFISNKYQARFHGSSKNRWIGNYWDDWRIILPRPIFGVMPKLLVEGHGGPPIGIRIPWLNFDWLPAMEPYSIG
;
A
#
# COMPACT_ATOMS: atom_id res chain seq x y z
N ASN A 1 -20.75 -4.92 5.57
CA ASN A 1 -21.72 -3.79 5.37
C ASN A 1 -21.93 -3.52 3.88
N ASN A 2 -22.95 -2.74 3.51
CA ASN A 2 -23.17 -2.28 2.13
C ASN A 2 -22.19 -1.18 1.67
N GLY A 3 -21.30 -0.72 2.55
CA GLY A 3 -20.26 0.28 2.29
C GLY A 3 -18.97 -0.12 2.98
N ASP A 4 -18.12 0.84 3.32
CA ASP A 4 -16.87 0.58 4.05
C ASP A 4 -17.11 0.03 5.46
N GLY A 5 -16.14 -0.69 5.99
CA GLY A 5 -16.15 -1.13 7.38
C GLY A 5 -15.98 0.04 8.35
N ILE A 6 -14.94 0.85 8.13
CA ILE A 6 -14.66 2.10 8.83
C ILE A 6 -14.32 3.18 7.80
N TRP A 7 -14.97 4.34 7.91
CA TRP A 7 -14.71 5.49 7.06
C TRP A 7 -14.39 6.73 7.90
N LEU A 8 -13.25 7.35 7.64
CA LEU A 8 -12.84 8.62 8.21
C LEU A 8 -12.67 9.66 7.09
N SER A 9 -13.20 10.86 7.31
CA SER A 9 -13.10 11.97 6.37
C SER A 9 -12.91 13.29 7.11
N LEU A 10 -11.98 14.12 6.63
CA LEU A 10 -11.66 15.44 7.19
C LEU A 10 -11.41 15.39 8.72
N SER A 11 -10.75 14.33 9.17
CA SER A 11 -10.48 14.08 10.58
C SER A 11 -9.03 13.63 10.76
N ASP A 12 -8.20 14.49 11.35
CA ASP A 12 -6.81 14.17 11.65
C ASP A 12 -6.66 13.49 13.01
N ASN A 13 -5.55 12.77 13.23
CA ASN A 13 -5.14 12.22 14.52
C ASN A 13 -6.07 11.16 15.14
N ASN A 14 -6.64 10.27 14.31
CA ASN A 14 -7.47 9.17 14.79
C ASN A 14 -6.64 7.91 15.04
N SER A 15 -7.20 7.01 15.86
CA SER A 15 -6.64 5.70 16.16
C SER A 15 -7.66 4.62 15.85
N ILE A 16 -7.33 3.72 14.91
CA ILE A 16 -8.10 2.54 14.56
C ILE A 16 -7.30 1.33 15.03
N VAL A 17 -7.68 0.77 16.18
CA VAL A 17 -6.92 -0.31 16.82
C VAL A 17 -7.79 -1.45 17.30
N TYR A 18 -7.27 -2.68 17.22
CA TYR A 18 -7.91 -3.90 17.74
C TYR A 18 -9.30 -4.20 17.17
N ASN A 19 -9.52 -3.94 15.88
CA ASN A 19 -10.79 -4.23 15.20
C ASN A 19 -10.73 -5.49 14.34
N ASN A 20 -11.87 -6.17 14.21
CA ASN A 20 -12.10 -7.20 13.20
C ASN A 20 -13.02 -6.62 12.12
N ILE A 21 -12.48 -6.37 10.93
CA ILE A 21 -13.13 -5.63 9.85
C ILE A 21 -13.22 -6.56 8.64
N SER A 22 -14.43 -7.05 8.35
CA SER A 22 -14.61 -8.06 7.31
C SER A 22 -15.96 -8.03 6.62
N ASN A 23 -16.02 -8.63 5.42
CA ASN A 23 -17.26 -8.81 4.65
C ASN A 23 -17.96 -7.47 4.38
N ASN A 24 -17.18 -6.48 3.99
CA ASN A 24 -17.68 -5.18 3.53
C ASN A 24 -17.70 -5.13 2.01
N TYR A 25 -18.75 -4.53 1.46
CA TYR A 25 -18.96 -4.41 0.01
C TYR A 25 -18.00 -3.42 -0.66
N LEU A 26 -17.42 -2.50 0.12
CA LEU A 26 -16.36 -1.60 -0.32
C LEU A 26 -15.06 -1.93 0.42
N ASN A 27 -14.41 -0.93 1.02
CA ASN A 27 -13.14 -1.09 1.70
C ASN A 27 -13.32 -1.63 3.12
N GLY A 28 -12.28 -2.25 3.66
CA GLY A 28 -12.21 -2.49 5.09
C GLY A 28 -12.14 -1.17 5.85
N ILE A 29 -11.09 -0.39 5.59
CA ILE A 29 -10.86 0.94 6.15
C ILE A 29 -10.62 1.92 5.01
N GLU A 30 -11.38 3.02 4.98
CA GLU A 30 -11.08 4.18 4.13
C GLU A 30 -10.76 5.41 4.99
N ILE A 31 -9.65 6.08 4.69
CA ILE A 31 -9.20 7.33 5.32
C ILE A 31 -9.00 8.39 4.26
N ALA A 32 -9.93 9.33 4.17
CA ALA A 32 -9.94 10.40 3.17
C ALA A 32 -9.60 11.77 3.77
N SER A 33 -8.65 12.48 3.17
CA SER A 33 -8.26 13.85 3.55
C SER A 33 -8.02 14.01 5.06
N SER A 34 -7.32 13.05 5.64
CA SER A 34 -7.20 12.84 7.09
C SER A 34 -5.77 12.41 7.42
N ASN A 35 -5.02 13.24 8.13
CA ASN A 35 -3.59 13.07 8.37
C ASN A 35 -3.29 12.51 9.77
N ASN A 36 -2.07 12.01 9.95
CA ASN A 36 -1.52 11.60 11.26
C ASN A 36 -2.35 10.50 11.95
N ASN A 37 -2.91 9.56 11.19
CA ASN A 37 -3.73 8.48 11.74
C ASN A 37 -2.89 7.26 12.10
N ILE A 38 -3.33 6.50 13.10
CA ILE A 38 -2.72 5.24 13.51
C ILE A 38 -3.69 4.10 13.21
N ILE A 39 -3.24 3.11 12.43
CA ILE A 39 -3.98 1.89 12.12
C ILE A 39 -3.13 0.71 12.60
N MET A 40 -3.54 0.06 13.68
CA MET A 40 -2.68 -0.95 14.32
C MET A 40 -3.44 -2.11 14.95
N HIS A 41 -2.88 -3.33 14.88
CA HIS A 41 -3.47 -4.55 15.46
C HIS A 41 -4.90 -4.83 14.99
N ASN A 42 -5.22 -4.54 13.73
CA ASN A 42 -6.52 -4.89 13.14
C ASN A 42 -6.42 -6.16 12.30
N ASN A 43 -7.50 -6.95 12.30
CA ASN A 43 -7.73 -8.04 11.35
C ASN A 43 -8.69 -7.55 10.26
N ILE A 44 -8.19 -7.39 9.04
CA ILE A 44 -8.92 -6.78 7.93
C ILE A 44 -8.99 -7.78 6.77
N TYR A 45 -10.15 -8.37 6.54
CA TYR A 45 -10.24 -9.50 5.61
C TYR A 45 -11.56 -9.65 4.88
N SER A 46 -11.54 -10.29 3.71
CA SER A 46 -12.73 -10.59 2.92
C SER A 46 -13.60 -9.36 2.63
N ASN A 47 -12.98 -8.20 2.36
CA ASN A 47 -13.69 -7.04 1.83
C ASN A 47 -13.62 -7.06 0.30
N ASP A 48 -14.67 -6.62 -0.38
CA ASP A 48 -14.80 -6.76 -1.83
C ASP A 48 -13.84 -5.82 -2.59
N CYS A 49 -13.46 -4.69 -1.98
CA CYS A 49 -12.47 -3.75 -2.52
C CYS A 49 -11.16 -3.80 -1.71
N GLU A 50 -10.63 -2.68 -1.25
CA GLU A 50 -9.35 -2.61 -0.55
C GLU A 50 -9.45 -3.05 0.91
N GLY A 51 -8.34 -3.56 1.46
CA GLY A 51 -8.23 -3.74 2.91
C GLY A 51 -8.16 -2.39 3.62
N ILE A 52 -7.13 -1.62 3.31
CA ILE A 52 -6.92 -0.24 3.79
C ILE A 52 -6.70 0.68 2.58
N TYR A 53 -7.49 1.73 2.48
CA TYR A 53 -7.36 2.78 1.48
C TYR A 53 -7.12 4.14 2.12
N LEU A 54 -5.97 4.76 1.85
CA LEU A 54 -5.65 6.14 2.22
C LEU A 54 -5.74 7.03 0.98
N TRP A 55 -6.64 8.01 1.03
CA TRP A 55 -6.82 8.99 -0.03
C TRP A 55 -6.51 10.40 0.45
N SER A 56 -5.42 10.99 -0.07
CA SER A 56 -4.97 12.33 0.32
C SER A 56 -4.72 12.47 1.83
N SER A 57 -4.14 11.42 2.43
CA SER A 57 -4.05 11.22 3.88
C SER A 57 -2.60 10.90 4.25
N SER A 58 -1.86 11.90 4.73
CA SER A 58 -0.41 11.81 4.91
C SER A 58 0.01 11.51 6.36
N ASN A 59 1.28 11.15 6.53
CA ASN A 59 1.95 10.96 7.82
C ASN A 59 1.27 9.95 8.76
N SER A 60 0.61 8.94 8.20
CA SER A 60 -0.06 7.91 8.99
C SER A 60 0.89 6.75 9.33
N ILE A 61 0.53 5.97 10.34
CA ILE A 61 1.26 4.78 10.77
C ILE A 61 0.34 3.57 10.61
N ILE A 62 0.76 2.59 9.81
CA ILE A 62 0.05 1.33 9.59
C ILE A 62 0.97 0.20 10.05
N THR A 63 0.66 -0.42 11.18
CA THR A 63 1.57 -1.41 11.79
C THR A 63 0.87 -2.55 12.48
N PHE A 64 1.47 -3.75 12.48
CA PHE A 64 0.91 -4.93 13.15
C PHE A 64 -0.52 -5.29 12.73
N ASN A 65 -0.92 -5.01 11.48
CA ASN A 65 -2.21 -5.44 10.98
C ASN A 65 -2.09 -6.76 10.22
N ASN A 66 -3.14 -7.57 10.30
CA ASN A 66 -3.33 -8.74 9.44
C ASN A 66 -4.36 -8.39 8.36
N ILE A 67 -3.92 -8.32 7.11
CA ILE A 67 -4.69 -7.81 5.98
C ILE A 67 -4.74 -8.89 4.91
N SER A 68 -5.88 -9.58 4.79
CA SER A 68 -5.94 -10.79 3.99
C SER A 68 -7.20 -10.99 3.17
N SER A 69 -7.07 -11.60 1.99
CA SER A 69 -8.21 -12.06 1.19
C SER A 69 -9.20 -10.94 0.80
N ASN A 70 -8.72 -9.71 0.62
CA ASN A 70 -9.53 -8.62 0.08
C ASN A 70 -9.52 -8.69 -1.46
N GLY A 71 -10.65 -8.36 -2.09
CA GLY A 71 -10.85 -8.46 -3.53
C GLY A 71 -9.95 -7.51 -4.34
N GLY A 72 -9.61 -6.36 -3.75
CA GLY A 72 -8.72 -5.35 -4.29
C GLY A 72 -7.31 -5.39 -3.69
N THR A 73 -6.78 -4.20 -3.38
CA THR A 73 -5.44 -4.05 -2.81
C THR A 73 -5.48 -4.20 -1.28
N GLY A 74 -4.51 -4.91 -0.68
CA GLY A 74 -4.38 -5.00 0.77
C GLY A 74 -4.19 -3.62 1.41
N ILE A 75 -3.19 -2.86 0.96
CA ILE A 75 -2.98 -1.45 1.32
C ILE A 75 -2.83 -0.59 0.06
N TRP A 76 -3.69 0.40 -0.13
CA TRP A 76 -3.55 1.38 -1.19
C TRP A 76 -3.32 2.79 -0.62
N LEU A 77 -2.20 3.40 -1.02
CA LEU A 77 -1.91 4.82 -0.80
C LEU A 77 -2.16 5.60 -2.10
N TYR A 78 -3.09 6.54 -2.07
CA TYR A 78 -3.32 7.50 -3.16
C TYR A 78 -3.08 8.92 -2.67
N SER A 79 -2.17 9.64 -3.32
CA SER A 79 -1.77 11.01 -2.95
C SER A 79 -1.43 11.18 -1.46
N SER A 80 -0.82 10.15 -0.87
CA SER A 80 -0.60 10.02 0.58
C SER A 80 0.91 9.88 0.85
N ASN A 81 1.47 10.85 1.56
CA ASN A 81 2.91 11.00 1.70
C ASN A 81 3.38 10.73 3.14
N GLY A 82 4.63 10.34 3.31
CA GLY A 82 5.23 10.22 4.65
C GLY A 82 4.62 9.14 5.53
N THR A 83 3.83 8.21 4.97
CA THR A 83 3.22 7.10 5.71
C THR A 83 4.27 6.03 6.02
N VAL A 84 4.21 5.49 7.23
CA VAL A 84 5.05 4.39 7.71
C VAL A 84 4.23 3.11 7.75
N ILE A 85 4.63 2.11 6.98
CA ILE A 85 3.99 0.80 6.88
C ILE A 85 5.00 -0.24 7.36
N THR A 86 4.80 -0.80 8.55
CA THR A 86 5.75 -1.73 9.15
C THR A 86 5.10 -2.91 9.85
N TYR A 87 5.74 -4.08 9.83
CA TYR A 87 5.26 -5.26 10.56
C TYR A 87 3.80 -5.65 10.26
N ASN A 88 3.32 -5.49 9.03
CA ASN A 88 1.99 -5.96 8.62
C ASN A 88 2.08 -7.30 7.87
N SER A 89 1.09 -8.17 8.09
CA SER A 89 0.91 -9.41 7.35
C SER A 89 -0.08 -9.15 6.24
N ILE A 90 0.38 -9.09 4.99
CA ILE A 90 -0.43 -8.72 3.83
C ILE A 90 -0.48 -9.92 2.89
N SER A 91 -1.62 -10.60 2.85
CA SER A 91 -1.71 -11.89 2.17
C SER A 91 -2.96 -12.15 1.34
N ASN A 92 -2.85 -12.94 0.28
CA ASN A 92 -3.99 -13.39 -0.52
C ASN A 92 -4.87 -12.25 -1.09
N ASN A 93 -4.33 -11.05 -1.28
CA ASN A 93 -5.04 -9.94 -1.92
C ASN A 93 -4.75 -9.92 -3.43
N PHE A 94 -5.57 -9.20 -4.21
CA PHE A 94 -5.27 -9.00 -5.63
C PHE A 94 -3.94 -8.26 -5.83
N CYS A 95 -3.69 -7.23 -5.02
CA CYS A 95 -2.39 -6.60 -4.91
C CYS A 95 -2.03 -6.46 -3.43
N GLY A 96 -0.81 -6.78 -3.00
CA GLY A 96 -0.41 -6.61 -1.60
C GLY A 96 -0.42 -5.14 -1.21
N ILE A 97 0.38 -4.34 -1.91
CA ILE A 97 0.44 -2.89 -1.73
C ILE A 97 0.47 -2.14 -3.06
N TYR A 98 -0.27 -1.05 -3.14
CA TYR A 98 -0.25 -0.14 -4.29
C TYR A 98 0.02 1.29 -3.82
N ILE A 99 1.03 1.94 -4.40
CA ILE A 99 1.42 3.30 -4.07
C ILE A 99 1.26 4.18 -5.32
N GLU A 100 0.31 5.12 -5.26
CA GLU A 100 -0.08 5.97 -6.36
C GLU A 100 0.03 7.45 -6.01
N TYR A 101 0.73 8.22 -6.84
CA TYR A 101 1.05 9.65 -6.65
C TYR A 101 1.54 10.00 -5.23
N SER A 102 2.28 9.07 -4.62
CA SER A 102 2.62 9.08 -3.21
C SER A 102 4.13 9.00 -3.01
N TYR A 103 4.65 9.82 -2.10
CA TYR A 103 6.08 10.10 -1.96
C TYR A 103 6.54 9.97 -0.52
N HIS A 104 7.83 9.69 -0.34
CA HIS A 104 8.48 9.68 0.97
C HIS A 104 7.86 8.70 1.99
N ASN A 105 7.21 7.64 1.51
CA ASN A 105 6.68 6.59 2.38
C ASN A 105 7.77 5.58 2.76
N SER A 106 7.64 4.95 3.93
CA SER A 106 8.53 3.90 4.39
C SER A 106 7.78 2.57 4.51
N ILE A 107 8.24 1.54 3.79
CA ILE A 107 7.63 0.22 3.77
C ILE A 107 8.68 -0.78 4.20
N GLU A 108 8.64 -1.14 5.48
CA GLU A 108 9.70 -1.89 6.13
C GLU A 108 9.18 -3.11 6.87
N LYS A 109 9.87 -4.24 6.79
CA LYS A 109 9.59 -5.42 7.64
C LYS A 109 8.14 -5.92 7.61
N ASN A 110 7.48 -5.82 6.46
CA ASN A 110 6.16 -6.42 6.24
C ASN A 110 6.30 -7.81 5.61
N ASN A 111 5.28 -8.65 5.77
CA ASN A 111 5.17 -9.93 5.09
C ASN A 111 4.22 -9.79 3.90
N PHE A 112 4.72 -9.99 2.68
CA PHE A 112 3.90 -10.08 1.46
C PHE A 112 3.82 -11.55 1.02
N ILE A 113 2.63 -12.15 1.14
CA ILE A 113 2.45 -13.60 0.99
C ILE A 113 1.25 -13.91 0.09
N SER A 114 1.42 -14.70 -0.97
CA SER A 114 0.35 -15.19 -1.84
C SER A 114 -0.53 -14.08 -2.44
N ASN A 115 -0.06 -12.84 -2.53
CA ASN A 115 -0.78 -11.80 -3.27
C ASN A 115 -0.57 -12.02 -4.77
N LYS A 116 -1.60 -11.80 -5.59
CA LYS A 116 -1.46 -11.96 -7.04
C LYS A 116 -0.40 -11.02 -7.63
N TYR A 117 -0.29 -9.81 -7.09
CA TYR A 117 0.84 -8.91 -7.29
C TYR A 117 1.34 -8.45 -5.92
N GLN A 118 2.63 -8.58 -5.62
CA GLN A 118 3.10 -8.20 -4.28
C GLN A 118 3.08 -6.69 -4.05
N ALA A 119 3.62 -5.92 -5.00
CA ALA A 119 3.69 -4.47 -4.91
C ALA A 119 3.59 -3.82 -6.30
N ARG A 120 2.98 -2.63 -6.37
CA ARG A 120 2.87 -1.78 -7.57
C ARG A 120 3.07 -0.31 -7.24
N PHE A 121 3.49 0.46 -8.25
CA PHE A 121 3.69 1.91 -8.12
C PHE A 121 3.25 2.62 -9.38
N HIS A 122 2.58 3.74 -9.19
CA HIS A 122 2.25 4.67 -10.27
C HIS A 122 2.52 6.10 -9.82
N GLY A 123 3.28 6.85 -10.60
CA GLY A 123 3.57 8.25 -10.31
C GLY A 123 4.22 8.52 -8.95
N SER A 124 4.91 7.53 -8.39
CA SER A 124 5.36 7.53 -7.00
C SER A 124 6.87 7.40 -6.93
N SER A 125 7.52 8.26 -6.15
CA SER A 125 8.98 8.31 -6.04
C SER A 125 9.44 8.51 -4.59
N LYS A 126 10.74 8.28 -4.32
CA LYS A 126 11.35 8.46 -3.00
C LYS A 126 10.70 7.65 -1.87
N ASN A 127 10.03 6.55 -2.20
CA ASN A 127 9.54 5.57 -1.23
C ASN A 127 10.65 4.60 -0.88
N ARG A 128 10.80 4.28 0.41
CA ARG A 128 11.86 3.40 0.92
C ARG A 128 11.32 2.00 1.18
N TRP A 129 12.06 1.00 0.72
CA TRP A 129 11.74 -0.42 0.88
C TRP A 129 12.93 -1.11 1.52
N ILE A 130 12.72 -1.76 2.66
CA ILE A 130 13.79 -2.46 3.36
C ILE A 130 13.24 -3.57 4.24
N GLY A 131 13.86 -4.75 4.18
CA GLY A 131 13.57 -5.78 5.15
C GLY A 131 12.22 -6.44 4.95
N ASN A 132 11.48 -6.23 3.86
CA ASN A 132 10.20 -6.93 3.71
C ASN A 132 10.46 -8.39 3.31
N TYR A 133 9.59 -9.28 3.78
CA TYR A 133 9.54 -10.65 3.33
C TYR A 133 8.62 -10.73 2.10
N TRP A 134 9.09 -11.44 1.08
CA TRP A 134 8.36 -11.66 -0.17
C TRP A 134 8.41 -13.15 -0.48
N ASP A 135 7.27 -13.83 -0.44
CA ASP A 135 7.25 -15.28 -0.63
C ASP A 135 7.64 -15.73 -2.06
N ASP A 136 7.67 -14.77 -3.00
CA ASP A 136 8.13 -14.88 -4.39
C ASP A 136 9.63 -14.56 -4.60
N TRP A 137 10.36 -14.16 -3.56
CA TRP A 137 11.77 -13.74 -3.67
C TRP A 137 12.64 -14.33 -2.56
N ARG A 138 13.17 -15.53 -2.81
CA ARG A 138 13.90 -16.33 -1.80
C ARG A 138 15.42 -16.32 -2.00
N ILE A 139 15.97 -15.19 -2.41
CA ILE A 139 17.42 -15.01 -2.62
C ILE A 139 17.92 -13.76 -1.90
N ILE A 140 19.20 -13.77 -1.54
CA ILE A 140 19.86 -12.70 -0.76
C ILE A 140 20.21 -11.44 -1.55
N LEU A 141 19.62 -11.25 -2.74
CA LEU A 141 19.84 -10.07 -3.57
C LEU A 141 18.73 -9.04 -3.35
N PRO A 142 19.02 -7.73 -3.57
CA PRO A 142 17.99 -6.70 -3.59
C PRO A 142 16.83 -7.09 -4.50
N ARG A 143 15.59 -7.01 -4.00
CA ARG A 143 14.40 -7.34 -4.78
C ARG A 143 13.99 -6.13 -5.61
N PRO A 144 13.97 -6.23 -6.96
CA PRO A 144 13.47 -5.15 -7.79
C PRO A 144 11.97 -4.97 -7.57
N ILE A 145 11.55 -3.71 -7.60
CA ILE A 145 10.19 -3.29 -7.42
C ILE A 145 9.83 -2.38 -8.60
N PHE A 146 8.96 -2.88 -9.48
CA PHE A 146 8.62 -2.21 -10.72
C PHE A 146 7.41 -1.29 -10.57
N GLY A 147 7.50 -0.13 -11.22
CA GLY A 147 6.47 0.88 -11.28
C GLY A 147 6.44 1.62 -12.61
N VAL A 148 5.57 2.61 -12.71
CA VAL A 148 5.44 3.48 -13.89
C VAL A 148 5.38 4.93 -13.44
N MET A 149 6.18 5.80 -14.05
CA MET A 149 6.07 7.26 -13.85
C MET A 149 4.85 7.82 -14.58
N PRO A 150 4.30 8.98 -14.16
CA PRO A 150 3.19 9.60 -14.85
C PRO A 150 3.58 9.90 -16.30
N LYS A 151 2.61 9.96 -17.20
CA LYS A 151 2.85 10.33 -18.60
C LYS A 151 3.56 11.69 -18.63
N LEU A 152 4.78 11.73 -19.15
CA LEU A 152 5.34 12.99 -19.63
C LEU A 152 4.59 13.35 -20.90
N LEU A 153 3.90 14.48 -20.87
CA LEU A 153 3.33 15.10 -22.06
C LEU A 153 4.45 15.93 -22.69
N VAL A 154 5.02 15.44 -23.77
CA VAL A 154 5.92 16.23 -24.60
C VAL A 154 5.05 16.95 -25.61
N GLU A 155 4.93 18.28 -25.50
CA GLU A 155 4.30 19.09 -26.53
C GLU A 155 5.22 19.12 -27.75
N GLY A 156 4.81 18.46 -28.84
CA GLY A 156 5.46 18.62 -30.13
C GLY A 156 5.05 19.95 -30.77
N HIS A 157 5.91 20.53 -31.60
CA HIS A 157 5.58 21.67 -32.45
C HIS A 157 4.43 21.31 -33.42
N GLY A 158 3.17 21.47 -32.98
CA GLY A 158 1.96 21.38 -33.80
C GLY A 158 1.18 20.05 -33.81
N GLY A 159 1.43 19.10 -32.89
CA GLY A 159 0.71 17.81 -32.81
C GLY A 159 0.16 17.49 -31.41
N PRO A 160 -0.77 16.52 -31.27
CA PRO A 160 -1.29 16.12 -29.96
C PRO A 160 -0.17 15.56 -29.07
N PRO A 161 -0.23 15.74 -27.74
CA PRO A 161 0.82 15.30 -26.82
C PRO A 161 1.10 13.80 -26.94
N ILE A 162 2.38 13.43 -27.07
CA ILE A 162 2.80 12.03 -26.99
C ILE A 162 2.98 11.68 -25.51
N GLY A 163 2.17 10.75 -25.01
CA GLY A 163 2.29 10.26 -23.64
C GLY A 163 3.30 9.12 -23.53
N ILE A 164 4.51 9.41 -23.05
CA ILE A 164 5.54 8.40 -22.79
C ILE A 164 5.35 7.85 -21.37
N ARG A 165 5.24 6.53 -21.22
CA ARG A 165 5.34 5.85 -19.92
C ARG A 165 6.80 5.53 -19.64
N ILE A 166 7.34 6.06 -18.55
CA ILE A 166 8.72 5.77 -18.15
C ILE A 166 8.65 4.67 -17.07
N PRO A 167 9.17 3.47 -17.34
CA PRO A 167 9.33 2.45 -16.30
C PRO A 167 10.11 3.04 -15.13
N TRP A 168 9.61 2.84 -13.93
CA TRP A 168 10.30 3.21 -12.71
C TRP A 168 10.73 1.94 -11.98
N LEU A 169 11.93 1.98 -11.43
CA LEU A 169 12.50 0.87 -10.68
C LEU A 169 12.91 1.36 -9.30
N ASN A 170 12.52 0.62 -8.29
CA ASN A 170 13.00 0.75 -6.93
C ASN A 170 13.46 -0.63 -6.43
N PHE A 171 14.03 -0.71 -5.23
CA PHE A 171 14.52 -1.96 -4.67
C PHE A 171 14.17 -2.04 -3.19
N ASP A 172 13.74 -3.23 -2.76
CA ASP A 172 13.97 -3.64 -1.37
C ASP A 172 15.41 -4.12 -1.26
N TRP A 173 16.25 -3.32 -0.61
CA TRP A 173 17.70 -3.55 -0.58
C TRP A 173 18.12 -4.72 0.29
N LEU A 174 17.32 -5.07 1.29
CA LEU A 174 17.64 -6.12 2.26
C LEU A 174 16.40 -7.00 2.49
N PRO A 175 15.91 -7.76 1.49
CA PRO A 175 14.74 -8.60 1.68
C PRO A 175 14.94 -9.60 2.82
N ALA A 176 13.89 -9.81 3.61
CA ALA A 176 13.91 -10.83 4.65
C ALA A 176 13.80 -12.23 4.01
N MET A 177 14.54 -13.20 4.57
CA MET A 177 14.55 -14.57 4.08
C MET A 177 13.41 -15.42 4.67
N GLU A 178 12.87 -15.00 5.81
CA GLU A 178 11.79 -15.67 6.52
C GLU A 178 10.73 -14.64 6.90
N PRO A 179 9.44 -15.04 6.99
CA PRO A 179 8.38 -14.16 7.40
C PRO A 179 8.54 -13.75 8.88
N TYR A 180 8.20 -12.50 9.18
CA TYR A 180 8.14 -12.01 10.54
C TYR A 180 6.96 -12.62 11.31
N SER A 181 7.14 -12.88 12.60
CA SER A 181 6.01 -13.14 13.50
C SER A 181 5.31 -11.81 13.79
N ILE A 182 4.05 -11.70 13.39
CA ILE A 182 3.23 -10.50 13.55
C ILE A 182 2.12 -10.88 14.54
N GLY A 183 2.11 -10.19 15.68
CA GLY A 183 1.22 -10.47 16.83
C GLY A 183 -0.10 -9.72 16.78
#